data_AF-A0A1G0IE29-F1
#
_entry.id   AF-A0A1G0IE29-F1
#
_cell.length_a   1.000
_cell.length_b   1.000
_cell.length_c   1.000
_cell.angle_alpha   90.00
_cell.angle_beta   90.00
_cell.angle_gamma   90.00
#
_symmetry.space_group_name_H-M   'P 1'
#
loop_
_entity.id
_entity.type
_entity.pdbx_description
1 polymer ?
#
loop_
_entity_poly.entity_id
_entity_poly.type
_entity_poly.pdbx_seq_one_letter_code
_entity_poly.pdbx_strand_id
1 'polypeptide(L)'
;MRRLLILLLCLPTLVQAQAPAKPAKLGQCVACHGENGRSRIPGTPHLAGQDQAYLVAAMAAYRNGTRRAVPMNSIANTLQPRDIAALARWYSQQPAGGTR
;
A
#
# COMPACT_ATOMS: atom_id res chain seq x y z
N MET A 1 35.12 50.23 16.29
CA MET A 1 33.73 49.85 16.61
C MET A 1 33.03 49.32 15.36
N ARG A 2 32.96 47.99 15.16
CA ARG A 2 31.91 47.34 14.35
C ARG A 2 32.05 45.82 14.47
N ARG A 3 31.34 45.26 15.45
CA ARG A 3 31.14 43.81 15.56
C ARG A 3 30.16 43.42 14.44
N LEU A 4 30.63 42.71 13.42
CA LEU A 4 29.74 42.05 12.45
C LEU A 4 29.25 40.75 13.08
N LEU A 5 27.99 40.72 13.52
CA LEU A 5 27.29 39.49 13.87
C LEU A 5 26.93 38.75 12.57
N ILE A 6 27.52 37.57 12.34
CA ILE A 6 27.10 36.63 11.30
C ILE A 6 25.96 35.81 11.90
N LEU A 7 24.73 36.08 11.46
CA LEU A 7 23.55 35.30 11.81
C LEU A 7 23.54 34.03 10.94
N LEU A 8 23.90 32.88 11.52
CA LEU A 8 23.74 31.56 10.89
C LEU A 8 22.24 31.23 10.81
N LEU A 9 21.62 31.46 9.65
CA LEU A 9 20.28 30.92 9.34
C LEU A 9 20.38 29.39 9.18
N CYS A 10 20.00 28.66 10.22
CA CYS A 10 19.77 27.23 10.15
C CYS A 10 18.41 27.00 9.46
N LEU A 11 18.41 26.84 8.14
CA LEU A 11 17.22 26.47 7.38
C LEU A 11 16.85 25.02 7.71
N PRO A 12 15.68 24.74 8.32
CA PRO A 12 15.25 23.37 8.53
C PRO A 12 14.96 22.75 7.17
N THR A 13 15.65 21.66 6.84
CA THR A 13 15.30 20.85 5.67
C THR A 13 13.92 20.25 5.88
N LEU A 14 12.94 20.74 5.13
CA LEU A 14 11.65 20.09 5.03
C LEU A 14 11.87 18.72 4.36
N VAL A 15 11.86 17.66 5.17
CA VAL A 15 11.76 16.30 4.66
C VAL A 15 10.38 16.17 4.01
N GLN A 16 10.33 16.29 2.68
CA GLN A 16 9.12 15.95 1.95
C GLN A 16 8.90 14.44 2.04
N ALA A 17 7.78 14.02 2.62
CA ALA A 17 7.34 12.64 2.51
C ALA A 17 6.89 12.40 1.06
N GLN A 18 7.67 11.66 0.27
CA GLN A 18 7.22 11.23 -1.05
C GLN A 18 6.08 10.23 -0.87
N ALA A 19 4.99 10.42 -1.62
CA ALA A 19 3.95 9.40 -1.76
C ALA A 19 4.58 8.09 -2.24
N PRO A 20 4.08 6.92 -1.80
CA PRO A 20 4.60 5.64 -2.26
C PRO A 20 4.50 5.55 -3.80
N ALA A 21 5.57 5.08 -4.44
CA ALA A 21 5.51 4.81 -5.87
C ALA A 21 4.43 3.75 -6.17
N LYS A 22 3.66 3.98 -7.24
CA LYS A 22 2.61 3.05 -7.69
C LYS A 22 3.23 1.67 -8.02
N PRO A 23 2.76 0.57 -7.42
CA PRO A 23 3.34 -0.75 -7.67
C PRO A 23 3.17 -1.20 -9.12
N ALA A 24 4.22 -1.80 -9.70
CA ALA A 24 4.21 -2.28 -11.09
C ALA A 24 3.10 -3.31 -11.39
N LYS A 25 2.68 -4.08 -10.38
CA LYS A 25 1.64 -5.12 -10.50
C LYS A 25 0.25 -4.66 -10.10
N LEU A 26 0.05 -3.38 -9.79
CA LEU A 26 -1.23 -2.86 -9.28
C LEU A 26 -2.42 -3.12 -10.22
N GLY A 27 -2.19 -3.14 -11.54
CA GLY A 27 -3.24 -3.44 -12.53
C GLY A 27 -3.97 -4.77 -12.31
N GLN A 28 -3.31 -5.78 -11.71
CA GLN A 28 -3.93 -7.07 -11.39
C GLN A 28 -4.97 -6.97 -10.26
N CYS A 29 -4.93 -5.90 -9.47
CA CYS A 29 -5.79 -5.71 -8.29
C CYS A 29 -6.94 -4.75 -8.58
N VAL A 30 -6.68 -3.73 -9.41
CA VAL A 30 -7.60 -2.61 -9.69
C VAL A 30 -8.96 -3.08 -10.19
N ALA A 31 -9.00 -4.10 -11.05
CA ALA A 31 -10.23 -4.59 -11.66
C ALA A 31 -11.28 -5.00 -10.63
N CYS A 32 -10.86 -5.56 -9.49
CA CYS A 32 -11.77 -6.04 -8.46
C CYS A 32 -11.77 -5.13 -7.22
N HIS A 33 -10.61 -4.68 -6.77
CA HIS A 33 -10.46 -3.97 -5.50
C HIS A 33 -10.43 -2.44 -5.64
N GLY A 34 -10.36 -1.92 -6.87
CA GLY A 34 -10.16 -0.50 -7.13
C GLY A 34 -8.71 -0.05 -6.91
N GLU A 35 -8.33 1.05 -7.55
CA GLU A 35 -6.99 1.62 -7.45
C GLU A 35 -6.68 2.13 -6.04
N ASN A 36 -7.67 2.74 -5.39
CA ASN A 36 -7.60 3.20 -4.01
C ASN A 36 -8.01 2.12 -2.99
N GLY A 37 -8.24 0.87 -3.42
CA GLY A 37 -8.63 -0.23 -2.54
C GLY A 37 -10.10 -0.18 -2.12
N ARG A 38 -10.94 0.66 -2.73
CA ARG A 38 -12.38 0.72 -2.49
C ARG A 38 -13.13 0.02 -3.62
N SER A 39 -13.33 -1.30 -3.48
CA SER A 39 -14.11 -2.08 -4.43
C SER A 39 -15.52 -1.52 -4.67
N ARG A 40 -16.01 -1.67 -5.90
CA ARG A 40 -17.40 -1.40 -6.30
C ARG A 40 -18.18 -2.69 -6.60
N ILE A 41 -17.53 -3.85 -6.44
CA ILE A 41 -18.08 -5.16 -6.80
C ILE A 41 -18.64 -5.82 -5.52
N PRO A 42 -19.93 -6.21 -5.48
CA PRO A 42 -20.50 -6.93 -4.35
C PRO A 42 -19.69 -8.18 -3.99
N GLY A 43 -19.46 -8.39 -2.69
CA GLY A 43 -18.68 -9.52 -2.19
C GLY A 43 -17.16 -9.41 -2.36
N THR A 44 -16.65 -8.37 -3.03
CA THR A 44 -15.20 -8.11 -3.11
C THR A 44 -14.77 -7.19 -1.97
N PRO A 45 -13.78 -7.58 -1.14
CA PRO A 45 -13.39 -6.80 0.02
C PRO A 45 -12.68 -5.49 -0.36
N HIS A 46 -12.87 -4.47 0.47
CA HIS A 46 -12.05 -3.27 0.45
C HIS A 46 -10.65 -3.56 1.03
N LEU A 47 -9.62 -3.02 0.38
CA LEU A 47 -8.22 -3.12 0.82
C LEU A 47 -7.70 -1.80 1.39
N ALA A 48 -8.42 -0.69 1.16
CA ALA A 48 -8.00 0.65 1.56
C ALA A 48 -7.79 0.76 3.07
N GLY A 49 -6.58 1.15 3.49
CA GLY A 49 -6.24 1.39 4.90
C GLY A 49 -6.14 0.10 5.74
N GLN A 50 -6.15 -1.07 5.10
CA GLN A 50 -5.93 -2.33 5.82
C GLN A 50 -4.47 -2.42 6.29
N ASP A 51 -4.25 -3.12 7.41
CA ASP A 51 -2.91 -3.34 7.93
C ASP A 51 -2.01 -4.03 6.88
N GLN A 52 -0.79 -3.49 6.73
CA GLN A 52 0.14 -3.98 5.72
C GLN A 52 0.56 -5.44 5.99
N ALA A 53 0.80 -5.80 7.26
CA ALA A 53 1.21 -7.14 7.62
C ALA A 53 0.07 -8.14 7.40
N TYR A 54 -1.17 -7.75 7.69
CA TYR A 54 -2.37 -8.51 7.36
C TYR A 54 -2.46 -8.78 5.84
N LEU A 55 -2.29 -7.77 5.00
CA LEU A 55 -2.36 -7.94 3.55
C LEU A 55 -1.28 -8.91 3.04
N VAL A 56 -0.05 -8.80 3.56
CA VAL A 56 1.03 -9.76 3.24
C VAL A 56 0.66 -11.18 3.68
N ALA A 57 0.18 -11.35 4.91
CA ALA A 57 -0.21 -12.64 5.45
C ALA A 57 -1.37 -13.27 4.67
N ALA A 58 -2.38 -12.47 4.28
CA ALA A 58 -3.50 -12.92 3.46
C ALA A 58 -3.04 -13.43 2.09
N MET A 59 -2.13 -12.72 1.42
CA MET A 59 -1.57 -13.17 0.14
C MET A 59 -0.76 -14.46 0.30
N ALA A 60 0.01 -14.60 1.38
CA ALA A 60 0.72 -15.84 1.68
C ALA A 60 -0.25 -17.02 1.91
N ALA A 61 -1.36 -16.78 2.63
CA ALA A 61 -2.40 -17.77 2.87
C ALA A 61 -3.15 -18.19 1.60
N TYR A 62 -3.36 -17.26 0.66
CA TYR A 62 -3.88 -17.61 -0.66
C TYR A 62 -2.87 -18.44 -1.47
N ARG A 63 -1.59 -18.09 -1.42
CA ARG A 63 -0.55 -18.81 -2.16
C ARG A 63 -0.37 -20.25 -1.68
N ASN A 64 -0.41 -20.49 -0.37
CA ASN A 64 -0.25 -21.83 0.22
C ASN A 64 -1.56 -22.60 0.37
N GLY A 65 -2.70 -21.99 0.04
CA GLY A 65 -4.01 -22.64 0.04
C GLY A 65 -4.69 -22.77 1.42
N THR A 66 -4.12 -22.20 2.49
CA THR A 66 -4.80 -22.14 3.80
C THR A 66 -5.96 -21.15 3.80
N ARG A 67 -5.93 -20.15 2.91
CA ARG A 67 -7.08 -19.31 2.54
C ARG A 67 -7.47 -19.59 1.09
N ARG A 68 -8.76 -19.80 0.83
CA ARG A 68 -9.26 -20.20 -0.49
C ARG A 68 -10.24 -19.18 -1.05
N ALA A 69 -9.92 -18.66 -2.22
CA ALA A 69 -10.79 -17.93 -3.13
C ALA A 69 -10.12 -17.99 -4.51
N VAL A 70 -10.70 -18.77 -5.44
CA VAL A 70 -10.06 -19.14 -6.72
C VAL A 70 -9.39 -17.94 -7.43
N PRO A 71 -10.02 -16.75 -7.55
CA PRO A 71 -9.35 -15.60 -8.16
C PRO A 71 -8.08 -15.16 -7.42
N MET A 72 -8.14 -15.09 -6.09
CA MET A 72 -7.02 -14.65 -5.26
C MET A 72 -5.92 -15.70 -5.14
N ASN A 73 -6.24 -16.99 -5.17
CA ASN A 73 -5.22 -18.03 -5.25
C ASN A 73 -4.42 -17.89 -6.57
N SER A 74 -5.11 -17.70 -7.71
CA SER A 74 -4.47 -17.50 -9.01
C SER A 74 -3.60 -16.25 -9.03
N ILE A 75 -4.10 -15.11 -8.55
CA ILE A 75 -3.32 -13.86 -8.46
C ILE A 75 -2.12 -14.01 -7.52
N ALA A 76 -2.28 -14.64 -6.35
CA ALA A 76 -1.19 -14.82 -5.39
C ALA A 76 -0.03 -15.66 -5.97
N ASN A 77 -0.33 -16.60 -6.87
CA ASN A 77 0.67 -17.45 -7.52
C ASN A 77 1.46 -16.75 -8.64
N THR A 78 1.00 -15.60 -9.16
CA THR A 78 1.74 -14.84 -10.19
C THR A 78 2.70 -13.79 -9.63
N LEU A 79 2.64 -13.53 -8.32
CA LEU A 79 3.34 -12.43 -7.67
C LEU A 79 4.61 -12.90 -6.95
N GLN A 80 5.67 -12.12 -7.08
CA GLN A 80 6.88 -12.29 -6.27
C GLN A 80 6.68 -11.68 -4.87
N PRO A 81 7.44 -12.11 -3.85
CA PRO A 81 7.34 -11.52 -2.50
C PRO A 81 7.48 -10.00 -2.48
N ARG A 82 8.36 -9.45 -3.33
CA ARG A 82 8.53 -8.00 -3.49
C ARG A 82 7.28 -7.30 -4.04
N ASP A 83 6.55 -7.95 -4.94
CA ASP A 83 5.32 -7.40 -5.52
C ASP A 83 4.22 -7.37 -4.45
N ILE A 84 4.08 -8.45 -3.67
CA ILE A 84 3.15 -8.54 -2.55
C ILE A 84 3.44 -7.42 -1.53
N ALA A 85 4.70 -7.23 -1.15
CA ALA A 85 5.08 -6.19 -0.20
C ALA A 85 4.80 -4.77 -0.73
N ALA A 86 4.99 -4.53 -2.02
CA ALA A 86 4.68 -3.24 -2.65
C ALA A 86 3.17 -2.99 -2.72
N LEU A 87 2.38 -3.99 -3.12
CA LEU A 87 0.92 -3.90 -3.17
C LEU A 87 0.30 -3.71 -1.78
N ALA A 88 0.76 -4.47 -0.79
CA ALA A 88 0.30 -4.34 0.59
C ALA A 88 0.56 -2.93 1.14
N ARG A 89 1.77 -2.39 0.91
CA ARG A 89 2.14 -1.03 1.31
C ARG A 89 1.29 0.03 0.61
N TRP A 90 1.04 -0.15 -0.68
CA TRP A 90 0.20 0.77 -1.45
C TRP A 90 -1.21 0.86 -0.85
N TYR A 91 -1.86 -0.29 -0.63
CA TYR A 91 -3.23 -0.34 -0.12
C TYR A 91 -3.35 0.09 1.35
N SER A 92 -2.35 -0.22 2.20
CA SER A 92 -2.36 0.20 3.60
C SER A 92 -2.26 1.71 3.80
N GLN A 93 -1.68 2.42 2.83
CA GLN A 93 -1.54 3.88 2.86
C GLN A 93 -2.74 4.61 2.26
N GLN A 94 -3.72 3.89 1.72
CA GLN A 94 -4.96 4.51 1.24
C GLN A 94 -5.85 4.90 2.42
N PRO A 95 -6.65 5.97 2.30
CA PRO A 95 -7.61 6.32 3.33
C PRO A 95 -8.60 5.16 3.55
N ALA A 96 -8.68 4.68 4.79
CA ALA A 96 -9.69 3.69 5.16
C ALA A 96 -11.09 4.21 4.79
N GLY A 97 -11.91 3.39 4.15
CA GLY A 97 -13.34 3.66 4.09
C GLY A 97 -13.88 3.48 5.51
N GLY A 98 -14.23 4.57 6.20
CA GLY A 98 -14.67 4.54 7.60
C GLY A 98 -15.95 3.73 7.81
N THR A 99 -16.39 3.46 9.04
CA THR A 99 -15.69 3.31 10.32
C THR A 99 -15.69 1.82 10.66
N ARG A 100 -14.77 1.38 11.51
CA ARG A 100 -14.88 0.06 12.15
C ARG A 100 -16.27 -0.18 12.72
#